data_AF-A0A127BBE2-F1
#
_entry.id   AF-A0A127BBE2-F1
#
_cell.length_a   1.000
_cell.length_b   1.000
_cell.length_c   1.000
_cell.angle_alpha   90.00
_cell.angle_beta   90.00
_cell.angle_gamma   90.00
#
_symmetry.space_group_name_H-M   'P 1'
#
loop_
_entity.id
_entity.type
_entity.pdbx_description
1 polymer ?
#
loop_
_entity_poly.entity_id
_entity_poly.type
_entity_poly.pdbx_seq_one_letter_code
_entity_poly.pdbx_strand_id
1 'polypeptide(L)'
;MKLAGLVVYLLGIALSVVRPPLERLACIDMTTGQVMTRINPFFLVLELSLIMVGSLFLALNHEFKNYHERNGWMAVSTGLGFAFVGGYSEIYELSLFGVVLAILGMIVYKIGRAKYGGGQS
;
A
#
# COMPACT_ATOMS: atom_id res chain seq x y z
N MET A 1 11.16 -17.84 -0.68
CA MET A 1 11.11 -16.36 -0.54
C MET A 1 9.76 -15.74 -0.91
N LYS A 2 9.01 -16.30 -1.87
CA LYS A 2 7.63 -15.87 -2.24
C LYS A 2 6.66 -15.78 -1.06
N LEU A 3 6.69 -16.81 -0.21
CA LEU A 3 5.86 -16.89 1.01
C LEU A 3 6.24 -15.79 2.01
N ALA A 4 7.53 -15.48 2.16
CA ALA A 4 8.01 -14.46 3.09
C ALA A 4 7.56 -13.05 2.67
N GLY A 5 7.62 -12.71 1.38
CA GLY A 5 7.13 -11.42 0.87
C GLY A 5 5.62 -11.24 1.07
N LEU A 6 4.85 -12.30 0.82
CA LEU A 6 3.41 -12.31 1.06
C LEU A 6 3.08 -12.20 2.55
N VAL A 7 3.80 -12.91 3.41
CA VAL A 7 3.66 -12.81 4.87
C VAL A 7 3.96 -11.39 5.34
N VAL A 8 5.05 -10.75 4.89
CA VAL A 8 5.39 -9.37 5.26
C VAL A 8 4.32 -8.38 4.78
N TYR A 9 3.81 -8.55 3.57
CA TYR A 9 2.75 -7.71 3.02
C TYR A 9 1.44 -7.84 3.80
N LEU A 10 1.01 -9.07 4.10
CA LEU A 10 -0.17 -9.33 4.92
C LEU A 10 0.03 -8.88 6.37
N LEU A 11 1.24 -8.97 6.90
CA LEU A 11 1.57 -8.50 8.24
C LEU A 11 1.37 -6.99 8.34
N GLY A 12 1.82 -6.23 7.33
CA GLY A 12 1.60 -4.78 7.25
C GLY A 12 0.11 -4.42 7.25
N ILE A 13 -0.72 -5.15 6.50
CA ILE A 13 -2.17 -4.94 6.48
C ILE A 13 -2.80 -5.35 7.83
N ALA A 14 -2.42 -6.51 8.37
CA ALA A 14 -2.94 -7.01 9.64
C ALA A 14 -2.61 -6.09 10.81
N LEU A 15 -1.41 -5.47 10.81
CA LEU A 15 -1.04 -4.45 11.78
C LEU A 15 -2.01 -3.26 11.74
N SER A 16 -2.41 -2.80 10.56
CA SER A 16 -3.38 -1.68 10.43
C SER A 16 -4.77 -2.02 10.94
N VAL A 17 -5.16 -3.29 10.86
CA VAL A 17 -6.44 -3.76 11.38
C VAL A 17 -6.41 -3.93 12.90
N VAL A 18 -5.30 -4.48 13.44
CA VAL A 18 -5.17 -4.79 14.88
C VAL A 18 -4.83 -3.56 15.70
N ARG A 19 -3.96 -2.69 15.17
CA ARG A 19 -3.57 -1.40 15.75
C ARG A 19 -3.52 -0.36 14.64
N PRO A 20 -4.66 0.28 14.33
CA PRO A 20 -4.62 1.39 13.40
C PRO A 20 -3.63 2.45 13.91
N PRO A 21 -2.90 3.15 13.03
CA PRO A 21 -2.00 4.26 13.35
C PRO A 21 -2.74 5.50 13.91
N LEU A 22 -3.98 5.34 14.35
CA LEU A 22 -4.73 6.32 15.13
C LEU A 22 -4.60 6.01 16.61
N GLU A 23 -3.96 6.91 17.35
CA GLU A 23 -4.10 6.94 18.79
C GLU A 23 -5.41 7.65 19.14
N ARG A 24 -6.37 6.90 19.70
CA ARG A 24 -7.50 7.49 20.42
C ARG A 24 -6.95 8.17 21.67
N LEU A 25 -6.85 9.50 21.65
CA LEU A 25 -6.56 10.27 22.85
C LEU A 25 -7.79 10.19 23.77
N ALA A 26 -7.56 10.14 25.08
CA ALA A 26 -8.64 10.22 26.07
C ALA A 26 -9.30 11.62 26.15
N CYS A 27 -8.95 12.55 25.24
CA CYS A 27 -9.56 13.86 25.14
C CYS A 27 -10.71 13.82 24.15
N ILE A 28 -11.87 14.27 24.60
CA ILE A 28 -13.01 14.57 23.76
C ILE A 28 -12.91 16.06 23.40
N ASP A 29 -13.00 16.38 22.11
CA ASP A 29 -13.21 17.75 21.67
C ASP A 29 -14.55 18.24 22.21
N MET A 30 -14.53 19.22 23.13
CA MET A 30 -15.76 19.73 23.75
C MET A 30 -16.65 20.51 22.78
N THR A 31 -16.14 20.93 21.62
CA THR A 31 -16.92 21.68 20.61
C THR A 31 -17.67 20.76 19.64
N THR A 32 -17.13 19.57 19.38
CA THR A 32 -17.70 18.61 18.41
C THR A 32 -18.14 17.29 19.04
N GLY A 33 -17.79 17.04 20.31
CA GLY A 33 -18.08 15.79 21.02
C GLY A 33 -17.28 14.59 20.52
N GLN A 34 -16.31 14.78 19.62
CA GLN A 34 -15.53 13.70 19.03
C GLN A 34 -14.29 13.38 19.85
N VAL A 35 -13.96 12.09 19.98
CA VAL A 35 -12.71 11.66 20.59
C VAL A 35 -11.56 12.09 19.69
N MET A 36 -10.62 12.88 20.21
CA MET A 36 -9.49 13.34 19.43
C MET A 36 -8.62 12.15 19.02
N THR A 37 -8.52 11.93 17.72
CA THR A 37 -7.63 10.92 17.14
C THR A 37 -6.37 11.61 16.65
N ARG A 38 -5.21 11.17 17.14
CA ARG A 38 -3.91 11.64 16.62
C ARG A 38 -3.28 10.55 15.77
N ILE A 39 -2.81 10.92 14.59
CA ILE A 39 -2.01 10.02 13.77
C ILE A 39 -0.69 9.78 14.50
N ASN A 40 -0.37 8.53 14.81
CA ASN A 40 0.94 8.12 15.27
C ASN A 40 1.83 7.89 14.03
N PRO A 41 2.77 8.80 13.73
CA PRO A 41 3.60 8.73 12.53
C PRO A 41 4.55 7.52 12.55
N PHE A 42 4.92 7.00 13.73
CA PHE A 42 5.80 5.84 13.82
C PHE A 42 5.11 4.58 13.30
N PHE A 43 3.88 4.32 13.76
CA PHE A 43 3.09 3.17 13.28
C PHE A 43 2.79 3.30 11.79
N LEU A 44 2.37 4.50 11.34
CA LEU A 44 2.11 4.77 9.93
C LEU A 44 3.32 4.47 9.05
N VAL A 45 4.51 4.96 9.40
CA VAL A 45 5.74 4.70 8.63
C VAL A 45 6.10 3.21 8.66
N LEU A 46 5.93 2.55 9.80
CA LEU A 46 6.22 1.12 9.94
C LEU A 46 5.33 0.30 9.01
N GLU A 47 4.03 0.52 9.00
CA GLU A 47 3.09 -0.20 8.14
C GLU A 47 3.35 0.02 6.65
N LEU A 48 3.55 1.28 6.26
CA LEU A 48 3.88 1.63 4.87
C LEU A 48 5.20 0.99 4.45
N SER A 49 6.20 0.95 5.33
CA SER A 49 7.48 0.31 5.05
C SER A 49 7.34 -1.22 4.91
N LEU A 50 6.52 -1.88 5.73
CA LEU A 50 6.23 -3.31 5.58
C LEU A 50 5.52 -3.59 4.25
N ILE A 51 4.57 -2.76 3.86
CA ILE A 51 3.86 -2.88 2.58
C ILE A 51 4.83 -2.72 1.41
N MET A 52 5.70 -1.71 1.44
CA MET A 52 6.72 -1.51 0.40
C MET A 52 7.70 -2.68 0.32
N VAL A 53 8.24 -3.13 1.45
CA VAL A 53 9.18 -4.26 1.50
C VAL A 53 8.51 -5.56 1.05
N GLY A 54 7.29 -5.83 1.52
CA GLY A 54 6.50 -6.98 1.11
C GLY A 54 6.21 -6.97 -0.40
N SER A 55 5.82 -5.81 -0.94
CA SER A 55 5.59 -5.61 -2.38
C SER A 55 6.87 -5.82 -3.20
N LEU A 56 8.01 -5.30 -2.74
CA LEU A 56 9.31 -5.49 -3.38
C LEU A 56 9.71 -6.97 -3.39
N PHE A 57 9.54 -7.70 -2.28
CA PHE A 57 9.83 -9.13 -2.22
C PHE A 57 8.93 -9.95 -3.14
N LEU A 58 7.64 -9.61 -3.23
CA LEU A 58 6.71 -10.20 -4.18
C LEU A 58 7.16 -9.93 -5.63
N ALA A 59 7.60 -8.69 -5.91
CA ALA A 59 8.02 -8.29 -7.24
C ALA A 59 9.36 -8.92 -7.67
N LEU A 60 10.30 -9.10 -6.75
CA LEU A 60 11.58 -9.76 -7.03
C LEU A 60 11.43 -11.28 -7.23
N ASN A 61 10.38 -11.89 -6.68
CA ASN A 61 10.12 -13.32 -6.81
C ASN A 61 9.32 -13.69 -8.07
N HIS A 62 8.84 -12.70 -8.82
CA HIS A 62 8.16 -12.91 -10.09
C HIS A 62 9.12 -12.53 -11.21
N GLU A 63 9.29 -13.43 -12.19
CA GLU A 63 10.10 -13.15 -13.38
C GLU A 63 9.33 -12.23 -14.31
N PHE A 64 9.42 -10.93 -14.06
CA PHE A 64 8.91 -9.92 -14.99
C PHE A 64 9.80 -9.87 -16.22
N LYS A 65 9.16 -9.91 -17.39
CA LYS A 65 9.85 -9.80 -18.68
C LYS A 65 10.47 -8.41 -18.89
N ASN A 66 10.00 -7.39 -18.16
CA ASN A 66 10.43 -6.01 -18.35
C ASN A 66 10.41 -5.17 -17.05
N TYR A 67 11.28 -4.15 -16.99
CA TYR A 67 11.38 -3.23 -15.86
C TYR A 67 10.11 -2.37 -15.68
N HIS A 68 9.42 -2.01 -16.77
CA HIS A 68 8.14 -1.31 -16.70
C HIS A 68 7.02 -2.16 -16.12
N GLU A 69 7.00 -3.46 -16.42
CA GLU A 69 6.00 -4.38 -15.87
C GLU A 69 6.21 -4.57 -14.36
N ARG A 70 7.47 -4.74 -13.94
CA ARG A 70 7.84 -4.83 -12.51
C ARG A 70 7.49 -3.55 -11.75
N ASN A 71 7.81 -2.38 -12.30
CA ASN A 71 7.53 -1.10 -11.66
C ASN A 71 6.02 -0.81 -11.60
N GLY A 72 5.27 -1.17 -12.65
CA GLY A 72 3.82 -1.10 -12.65
C GLY A 72 3.20 -1.99 -11.57
N TRP A 73 3.65 -3.25 -11.47
CA TRP A 73 3.19 -4.17 -10.43
C TRP A 73 3.51 -3.69 -9.01
N MET A 74 4.74 -3.20 -8.78
CA MET A 74 5.11 -2.62 -7.48
C MET A 74 4.22 -1.42 -7.13
N ALA A 75 3.94 -0.53 -8.08
CA ALA A 75 3.05 0.61 -7.86
C ALA A 75 1.60 0.19 -7.56
N VAL A 76 1.09 -0.84 -8.25
CA VAL A 76 -0.24 -1.43 -7.95
C VAL A 76 -0.28 -1.98 -6.54
N SER A 77 0.68 -2.84 -6.19
CA SER A 77 0.69 -3.54 -4.90
C SER A 77 0.92 -2.58 -3.73
N THR A 78 1.83 -1.61 -3.86
CA THR A 78 2.03 -0.58 -2.83
C THR A 78 0.84 0.36 -2.71
N GLY A 79 0.26 0.80 -3.82
CA GLY A 79 -0.94 1.63 -3.84
C GLY A 79 -2.14 0.95 -3.18
N LEU A 80 -2.35 -0.35 -3.46
CA LEU A 80 -3.41 -1.13 -2.82
C LEU A 80 -3.20 -1.22 -1.30
N GLY A 81 -1.97 -1.50 -0.86
CA GLY A 81 -1.65 -1.54 0.57
C GLY A 81 -1.88 -0.19 1.25
N PHE A 82 -1.50 0.91 0.61
CA PHE A 82 -1.72 2.28 1.13
C PHE A 82 -3.21 2.61 1.21
N ALA A 83 -3.99 2.20 0.20
CA ALA A 83 -5.44 2.38 0.18
C ALA A 83 -6.12 1.65 1.35
N PHE A 84 -5.68 0.42 1.63
CA PHE A 84 -6.17 -0.39 2.76
C PHE A 84 -5.80 0.25 4.11
N VAL A 85 -4.53 0.62 4.33
CA VAL A 85 -4.11 1.26 5.58
C VAL A 85 -4.84 2.59 5.78
N GLY A 86 -4.92 3.43 4.74
CA GLY A 86 -5.64 4.70 4.80
C GLY A 86 -7.13 4.52 5.08
N GLY A 87 -7.78 3.53 4.46
CA GLY A 87 -9.19 3.23 4.68
C GLY A 87 -9.49 2.73 6.09
N TYR A 88 -8.69 1.80 6.62
CA TYR A 88 -8.84 1.27 7.98
C TYR A 88 -8.51 2.29 9.06
N SER A 89 -7.59 3.22 8.77
CA SER A 89 -7.18 4.28 9.69
C SER A 89 -8.06 5.53 9.59
N GLU A 90 -9.15 5.51 8.82
CA GLU A 90 -10.00 6.68 8.53
C GLU A 90 -9.21 7.90 7.97
N ILE A 91 -8.00 7.69 7.42
CA ILE A 91 -7.17 8.71 6.78
C ILE A 91 -7.52 8.74 5.29
N TYR A 92 -8.57 9.52 4.96
CA TYR A 92 -9.10 9.61 3.60
C TYR A 92 -8.05 10.04 2.56
N GLU A 93 -7.14 10.95 2.94
CA GLU A 93 -6.07 11.44 2.07
C GLU A 93 -5.12 10.31 1.65
N LEU A 94 -4.71 9.46 2.59
CA LEU A 94 -3.84 8.31 2.33
C LEU A 94 -4.56 7.25 1.50
N SER A 95 -5.86 7.06 1.75
CA SER A 95 -6.67 6.12 0.99
C SER A 95 -6.77 6.52 -0.48
N LEU A 96 -7.12 7.80 -0.75
CA LEU A 96 -7.16 8.35 -2.10
C LEU A 96 -5.81 8.29 -2.79
N PHE A 97 -4.74 8.66 -2.08
CA PHE A 97 -3.38 8.57 -2.63
C PHE A 97 -3.03 7.14 -3.04
N GLY A 98 -3.34 6.15 -2.19
CA GLY A 98 -3.14 4.73 -2.50
C GLY A 98 -3.92 4.27 -3.73
N VAL A 99 -5.19 4.67 -3.87
CA VAL A 99 -6.03 4.34 -5.03
C VAL A 99 -5.45 4.94 -6.31
N VAL A 100 -5.07 6.22 -6.29
CA VAL A 100 -4.46 6.90 -7.45
C VAL A 100 -3.15 6.23 -7.84
N LEU A 101 -2.31 5.88 -6.86
CA LEU A 101 -1.05 5.18 -7.10
C LEU A 101 -1.29 3.80 -7.73
N ALA A 102 -2.32 3.07 -7.28
CA ALA A 102 -2.67 1.78 -7.85
C ALA A 102 -3.16 1.89 -9.30
N ILE A 103 -3.96 2.92 -9.62
CA ILE A 103 -4.43 3.19 -10.98
C ILE A 103 -3.26 3.54 -11.90
N LEU A 104 -2.37 4.44 -11.45
CA LEU A 104 -1.15 4.78 -12.19
C LEU A 104 -0.26 3.57 -12.42
N GLY A 105 -0.10 2.73 -11.39
CA GLY A 105 0.60 1.45 -11.49
C GLY A 105 0.00 0.53 -12.54
N MET A 106 -1.33 0.41 -12.61
CA MET A 106 -2.01 -0.38 -13.63
C MET A 106 -1.80 0.16 -15.04
N ILE A 107 -1.80 1.48 -15.22
CA ILE A 107 -1.50 2.10 -16.51
C ILE A 107 -0.07 1.76 -16.95
N VAL A 108 0.91 1.93 -16.06
CA VAL A 108 2.32 1.60 -16.33
C VAL A 108 2.50 0.11 -16.61
N TYR A 109 1.83 -0.76 -15.85
CA TYR A 109 1.82 -2.20 -16.05
C TYR A 109 1.28 -2.56 -17.45
N LYS A 110 0.16 -1.96 -17.85
CA LYS A 110 -0.47 -2.21 -19.15
C LYS A 110 0.39 -1.69 -20.31
N ILE A 111 1.03 -0.52 -20.17
CA ILE A 111 1.98 0.02 -21.16
C ILE A 111 3.21 -0.89 -21.28
N GLY A 112 3.77 -1.34 -20.15
CA GLY A 112 4.88 -2.28 -20.12
C GLY A 112 4.57 -3.56 -20.87
N ARG A 113 3.35 -4.09 -20.71
CA ARG A 113 2.87 -5.28 -21.41
C ARG A 113 2.56 -5.04 -22.89
N ALA A 114 1.97 -3.91 -23.25
CA ALA A 114 1.62 -3.59 -24.64
C ALA A 114 2.87 -3.34 -25.50
N LYS A 115 3.87 -2.62 -24.97
CA LYS A 115 5.07 -2.23 -25.73
C LYS A 115 6.05 -3.38 -25.96
N TYR A 116 6.03 -4.41 -25.11
CA TYR A 116 6.97 -5.54 -25.17
C TYR A 116 6.30 -6.92 -25.32
N GLY A 117 4.97 -6.98 -25.27
CA GLY A 117 4.17 -8.17 -25.58
C GLY A 117 3.78 -8.29 -27.06
N GLY A 118 3.89 -7.22 -27.85
CA GLY A 118 3.64 -7.22 -29.29
C GLY A 118 4.81 -7.69 -30.17
N GLY A 119 5.93 -8.11 -29.58
CA GLY A 119 7.12 -8.61 -30.27
C GLY A 119 7.14 -10.13 -30.51
N GLN A 120 5.97 -10.74 -30.68
CA GLN A 120 5.83 -12.09 -31.24
C GLN A 120 4.73 -12.04 -32.30
N SER A 121 5.15 -11.79 -33.54
CA SER A 121 4.53 -12.38 -34.72
C SER A 121 5.60 -12.60 -35.77
#